data_AF-A0A1G2YPJ6-F1
#
_entry.id   AF-A0A1G2YPJ6-F1
#
_cell.length_a   1.000
_cell.length_b   1.000
_cell.length_c   1.000
_cell.angle_alpha   90.00
_cell.angle_beta   90.00
_cell.angle_gamma   90.00
#
_symmetry.space_group_name_H-M   'P 1'
#
loop_
_entity.id
_entity.type
_entity.pdbx_description
1 polymer ?
#
loop_
_entity_poly.entity_id
_entity_poly.type
_entity_poly.pdbx_seq_one_letter_code
_entity_poly.pdbx_strand_id
1 'polypeptide(L)' 'MREDLDRLEQAMDRLKPQYREVLVLSKIDGLSCKEIAAKQKKNPAAVAMSLSRAIVALTNLFERT' A
#
# COMPACT_ATOMS: atom_id res chain seq x y z
N MET A 1 -10.66 -6.08 -17.23
CA MET A 1 -9.37 -5.36 -17.46
C MET A 1 -9.47 -3.86 -17.26
N ARG A 2 -10.21 -3.09 -18.08
CA ARG A 2 -10.36 -1.64 -17.84
C ARG A 2 -11.14 -1.37 -16.55
N GLU A 3 -12.28 -2.04 -16.37
CA GLU A 3 -13.09 -1.93 -15.15
C GLU A 3 -12.31 -2.30 -13.87
N ASP A 4 -11.51 -3.36 -13.89
CA ASP A 4 -10.71 -3.74 -12.73
C ASP A 4 -9.63 -2.70 -12.42
N LEU A 5 -9.05 -2.07 -13.45
CA LEU A 5 -8.06 -1.01 -13.27
C LEU A 5 -8.71 0.25 -12.70
N ASP A 6 -9.89 0.63 -13.20
CA ASP A 6 -10.65 1.78 -12.71
C ASP A 6 -11.09 1.57 -11.24
N ARG A 7 -11.53 0.36 -10.89
CA ARG A 7 -11.87 -0.01 -9.50
C ARG A 7 -10.64 0.00 -8.60
N LEU A 8 -9.49 -0.45 -9.11
CA LEU A 8 -8.23 -0.41 -8.37
C LEU A 8 -7.78 1.02 -8.12
N GLU A 9 -7.87 1.90 -9.12
CA GLU A 9 -7.56 3.32 -8.99
C GLU A 9 -8.44 3.97 -7.91
N GLN A 10 -9.75 3.76 -7.97
CA GLN A 10 -10.69 4.29 -6.96
C GLN A 10 -10.41 3.74 -5.55
N ALA A 11 -10.08 2.45 -5.42
CA ALA A 11 -9.72 1.86 -4.14
C ALA A 11 -8.40 2.45 -3.61
N MET A 12 -7.42 2.66 -4.48
CA MET A 12 -6.15 3.31 -4.17
C MET A 12 -6.37 4.75 -3.71
N ASP A 13 -7.30 5.50 -4.32
CA ASP A 13 -7.65 6.88 -3.95
C ASP A 13 -8.32 7.00 -2.57
N ARG A 14 -9.03 5.96 -2.14
CA ARG A 14 -9.68 5.89 -0.83
C ARG A 14 -8.76 5.43 0.30
N LEU A 15 -7.58 4.88 -0.01
CA LEU A 15 -6.61 4.48 1.01
C LEU A 15 -6.09 5.68 1.80
N LYS A 16 -5.80 5.44 3.09
CA LYS A 16 -5.05 6.41 3.91
C LYS A 16 -3.69 6.70 3.23
N PRO A 17 -3.20 7.95 3.22
CA PRO A 17 -1.95 8.31 2.53
C PRO A 17 -0.76 7.43 2.93
N GLN A 18 -0.62 7.16 4.24
CA GLN A 18 0.44 6.28 4.76
C GLN A 18 0.40 4.83 4.24
N TYR A 19 -0.79 4.31 3.91
CA TYR A 19 -0.98 2.97 3.35
C TYR A 19 -0.70 2.95 1.86
N ARG A 20 -1.13 4.00 1.14
CA ARG A 20 -0.78 4.18 -0.27
C ARG A 20 0.73 4.27 -0.45
N GLU A 21 1.41 5.07 0.37
CA GLU A 21 2.86 5.26 0.30
C GLU A 21 3.63 3.94 0.47
N VAL A 22 3.33 3.16 1.51
CA VAL A 22 4.04 1.88 1.74
C VAL A 22 3.75 0.84 0.64
N LEU A 23 2.56 0.86 0.06
CA LEU A 23 2.21 0.01 -1.09
C LEU A 23 2.99 0.38 -2.34
N VAL A 24 3.03 1.67 -2.69
CA VAL A 24 3.77 2.17 -3.87
C VAL A 24 5.25 1.81 -3.73
N LEU A 25 5.86 2.17 -2.60
CA LEU A 25 7.27 1.90 -2.35
C LEU A 25 7.60 0.39 -2.43
N SER A 26 6.71 -0.48 -1.95
CA SER A 26 6.97 -1.92 -1.94
C SER A 26 6.64 -2.63 -3.25
N LYS A 27 5.52 -2.27 -3.90
CA LYS A 27 4.95 -3.04 -5.02
C LYS A 27 5.22 -2.42 -6.38
N ILE A 28 5.46 -1.12 -6.42
CA ILE A 28 5.79 -0.39 -7.65
C ILE A 28 7.29 -0.13 -7.70
N ASP A 29 7.85 0.46 -6.63
CA ASP A 29 9.29 0.79 -6.60
C ASP A 29 10.16 -0.41 -6.18
N GLY A 30 9.56 -1.52 -5.74
CA GLY A 30 10.25 -2.77 -5.42
C GLY A 30 11.12 -2.73 -4.15
N LEU A 31 10.97 -1.71 -3.29
CA LEU A 31 11.76 -1.57 -2.07
C LEU A 31 11.37 -2.62 -1.02
N SER A 32 12.38 -3.13 -0.33
CA SER A 32 12.19 -3.99 0.84
C SER A 32 11.70 -3.19 2.06
N CYS A 33 11.10 -3.88 3.04
CA CYS A 33 10.70 -3.23 4.30
C CYS A 33 11.87 -2.54 5.02
N LYS A 34 13.11 -3.01 4.84
CA LYS A 34 14.31 -2.39 5.43
C LYS A 34 14.64 -1.06 4.76
N GLU A 35 14.58 -1.01 3.43
CA GLU A 35 14.86 0.21 2.65
C GLU A 35 13.79 1.27 2.87
N ILE A 36 12.51 0.86 2.90
CA ILE A 36 11.39 1.75 3.23
C ILE A 36 11.54 2.30 4.65
N ALA A 37 11.92 1.45 5.61
CA ALA A 37 12.14 1.86 6.99
C ALA A 37 13.27 2.89 7.11
N ALA A 38 14.38 2.69 6.39
CA ALA A 38 15.47 3.67 6.33
C ALA A 38 15.00 4.99 5.72
N LYS A 39 14.25 4.95 4.60
CA LYS A 39 13.70 6.14 3.93
C LYS A 39 12.75 6.93 4.83
N GLN A 40 11.91 6.24 5.60
CA GLN A 40 10.90 6.84 6.47
C GLN A 40 11.38 7.10 7.92
N LYS A 41 12.64 6.78 8.24
CA LYS A 41 13.18 6.83 9.62
C LYS A 41 12.32 6.05 10.62
N LYS A 42 11.86 4.86 10.22
CA LYS A 42 11.00 3.94 11.01
C LYS A 42 11.72 2.62 11.28
N ASN A 43 11.11 1.78 12.11
CA ASN A 43 11.51 0.39 12.32
C ASN A 43 11.00 -0.51 11.15
N PRO A 44 11.81 -1.40 10.56
CA PRO A 44 11.37 -2.40 9.57
C PRO A 44 10.12 -3.20 9.97
N ALA A 45 9.97 -3.56 11.25
CA ALA A 45 8.79 -4.29 11.71
C ALA A 45 7.51 -3.42 11.65
N ALA A 46 7.62 -2.12 11.92
CA ALA A 46 6.51 -1.19 11.81
C ALA A 46 6.10 -0.99 10.35
N VAL A 47 7.06 -0.98 9.42
CA VAL A 47 6.81 -0.94 7.98
C VAL A 47 6.11 -2.22 7.51
N ALA A 48 6.60 -3.40 7.92
CA ALA A 48 5.98 -4.67 7.57
C ALA A 48 4.52 -4.74 8.04
N MET A 49 4.25 -4.33 9.29
CA MET A 49 2.89 -4.26 9.83
C MET A 49 2.01 -3.26 9.06
N SER A 50 2.57 -2.11 8.68
CA SER A 50 1.85 -1.11 7.88
C SER A 50 1.52 -1.63 6.49
N LEU A 51 2.46 -2.35 5.85
CA LEU A 51 2.25 -2.96 4.54
C LEU A 51 1.16 -4.03 4.58
N SER A 52 1.18 -4.95 5.56
CA SER A 52 0.11 -5.95 5.71
C SER A 52 -1.26 -5.29 5.90
N ARG A 53 -1.35 -4.26 6.74
CA ARG A 53 -2.60 -3.50 6.95
C ARG A 53 -3.04 -2.74 5.70
N ALA A 54 -2.10 -2.20 4.93
CA ALA A 54 -2.37 -1.51 3.68
C ALA A 54 -2.94 -2.47 2.63
N ILE A 55 -2.39 -3.69 2.50
CA ILE A 55 -2.91 -4.73 1.61
C ILE A 55 -4.34 -5.10 1.99
N VAL A 56 -4.61 -5.41 3.27
CA VAL A 56 -5.97 -5.73 3.74
C VAL A 56 -6.94 -4.57 3.49
N ALA A 57 -6.51 -3.34 3.76
CA ALA A 57 -7.34 -2.17 3.50
C ALA A 57 -7.65 -1.99 2.00
N LEU A 58 -6.66 -2.21 1.13
CA LEU A 58 -6.85 -2.14 -0.32
C LEU A 58 -7.82 -3.21 -0.81
N THR A 59 -7.67 -4.46 -0.37
CA THR A 59 -8.57 -5.56 -0.71
C THR A 59 -10.01 -5.22 -0.32
N ASN A 60 -10.23 -4.77 0.93
CA ASN A 60 -11.55 -4.39 1.40
C ASN A 60 -12.16 -3.22 0.61
N LEU A 61 -11.36 -2.24 0.20
CA LEU A 61 -11.83 -1.11 -0.61
C LEU A 61 -12.16 -1.53 -2.04
N PHE A 62 -11.33 -2.41 -2.61
CA PHE A 62 -11.52 -2.93 -3.96
C PHE A 62 -12.79 -3.80 -4.07
N GLU A 63 -13.04 -4.66 -3.08
CA GLU A 63 -14.26 -5.49 -3.03
C GLU A 63 -15.54 -4.67 -2.85
N ARG A 64 -15.45 -3.48 -2.24
CA ARG A 64 -16.58 -2.58 -2.00
C ARG A 64 -16.81 -1.55 -3.10
N THR A 65 -15.90 -1.48 -4.07
CA THR A 65 -15.98 -0.57 -5.22
C THR A 65 -16.61 -1.29 -6.39
#